data_AF-A0A840YHY0-F1
#
_entry.id   AF-A0A840YHY0-F1
#
_cell.length_a   1.000
_cell.length_b   1.000
_cell.length_c   1.000
_cell.angle_alpha   90.00
_cell.angle_beta   90.00
_cell.angle_gamma   90.00
#
_symmetry.space_group_name_H-M   'P 1'
#
loop_
_entity.id
_entity.type
_entity.pdbx_description
1 polymer ?
#
loop_
_entity_poly.entity_id
_entity_poly.type
_entity_poly.pdbx_seq_one_letter_code
_entity_poly.pdbx_strand_id
1 'polypeptide(L)'
;MSDFTVPSYRVRPQRAGFQVPWRMLALSGAVLGIAAAGGGVVWGITRAVNRSVPTIEADSRPIRVKPEDPGGLRVANQDERIFDSARRGPAAAAGQARLTPESERPDLAALRQAAARAQQAAAAEAAARPVLVNPSIATPPPAGASAAPLAAQPAPAPAQPAATQGAASPQGAQQQAAAAAPQPAPQAPVPSIAPPPMPANAPAAVQPRGGRFVVQLGAVTSEEAAQGEWLRLQGRIPELAGRQPQISRVDRGDLPPLWRIRTSGLPDAKAAEALCASAKSKGAPCAVIGG
;
A
#
# COMPACT_ATOMS: atom_id res chain seq x y z
N MET A 1 -74.17 54.02 33.08
CA MET A 1 -72.82 54.30 33.59
C MET A 1 -71.99 53.06 33.32
N SER A 2 -71.17 53.10 32.28
CA SER A 2 -70.33 51.98 31.84
C SER A 2 -68.88 52.34 32.15
N ASP A 3 -68.29 51.63 33.12
CA ASP A 3 -66.90 51.77 33.52
C ASP A 3 -65.97 51.22 32.42
N PHE A 4 -65.20 52.12 31.81
CA PHE A 4 -64.09 51.76 30.92
C PHE A 4 -62.82 51.63 31.75
N THR A 5 -62.37 50.39 31.96
CA THR A 5 -61.06 50.10 32.56
C THR A 5 -59.96 50.38 31.53
N VAL A 6 -59.16 51.42 31.77
CA VAL A 6 -57.97 51.74 30.95
C VAL A 6 -56.76 50.96 31.48
N PRO A 7 -56.13 50.07 30.69
CA PRO A 7 -54.92 49.38 31.13
C PRO A 7 -53.71 50.34 31.09
N SER A 8 -53.08 50.54 32.24
CA SER A 8 -51.84 51.31 32.35
C SER A 8 -50.65 50.50 31.82
N TYR A 9 -50.13 50.84 30.63
CA TYR A 9 -48.88 50.26 30.14
C TYR A 9 -47.68 51.02 30.71
N ARG A 10 -46.82 50.36 31.49
CA ARG A 10 -45.49 50.89 31.82
C ARG A 10 -44.52 50.55 30.70
N VAL A 11 -43.93 51.58 30.09
CA VAL A 11 -42.84 51.43 29.13
C VAL A 11 -41.62 50.86 29.87
N ARG A 12 -41.15 49.66 29.46
CA ARG A 12 -39.89 49.12 29.97
C ARG A 12 -38.73 49.97 29.43
N PRO A 13 -37.77 50.40 30.26
CA PRO A 13 -36.58 51.07 29.76
C PRO A 13 -35.80 50.11 28.88
N GLN A 14 -35.43 50.56 27.67
CA GLN A 14 -34.55 49.80 26.81
C GLN A 14 -33.21 49.63 27.52
N ARG A 15 -32.82 48.38 27.81
CA ARG A 15 -31.46 48.06 28.22
C ARG A 15 -30.55 48.50 27.08
N ALA A 16 -29.71 49.50 27.34
CA ALA A 16 -28.58 49.84 26.49
C ALA A 16 -27.69 48.59 26.43
N GLY A 17 -27.87 47.79 25.38
CA GLY A 17 -27.03 46.64 25.10
C GLY A 17 -25.58 47.11 25.01
N PHE A 18 -24.67 46.32 25.55
CA PHE A 18 -23.23 46.52 25.42
C PHE A 18 -22.86 46.47 23.92
N GLN A 19 -22.91 47.63 23.27
CA GLN A 19 -22.55 47.81 21.87
C GLN A 19 -21.02 47.74 21.79
N VAL A 20 -20.49 46.53 21.61
CA VAL A 20 -19.06 46.38 21.27
C VAL A 20 -18.85 47.14 19.96
N PRO A 21 -18.03 48.20 19.94
CA PRO A 21 -17.86 48.98 18.73
C PRO A 21 -17.32 48.04 17.65
N TRP A 22 -17.96 48.05 16.47
CA TRP A 22 -17.61 47.19 15.33
C TRP A 22 -16.10 47.15 15.03
N ARG A 23 -15.41 48.27 15.29
CA ARG A 23 -13.96 48.41 15.21
C ARG A 23 -13.19 47.47 16.14
N MET A 24 -13.65 47.26 17.38
CA MET A 24 -13.01 46.31 18.30
C MET A 24 -13.23 44.86 17.86
N LEU A 25 -14.41 44.52 17.34
CA LEU A 25 -14.66 43.20 16.74
C LEU A 25 -13.73 42.97 15.54
N ALA A 26 -13.61 43.95 14.63
CA ALA A 26 -12.71 43.86 13.48
C ALA A 26 -11.23 43.71 13.87
N LEU A 27 -10.76 44.47 14.87
CA LEU A 27 -9.38 44.37 15.36
C LEU A 27 -9.12 43.03 16.04
N SER A 28 -10.07 42.54 16.86
CA SER A 28 -9.93 41.23 17.51
C SER A 28 -9.87 40.08 16.50
N GLY A 29 -10.69 40.15 15.44
CA GLY A 29 -10.67 39.19 14.33
C GLY A 29 -9.36 39.23 13.55
N ALA A 30 -8.81 40.41 13.29
CA ALA A 30 -7.52 40.56 12.59
C ALA A 30 -6.36 39.95 13.38
N VAL A 31 -6.30 40.20 14.69
CA VAL A 31 -5.28 39.62 15.58
C VAL A 31 -5.40 38.10 15.65
N LEU A 32 -6.62 37.57 15.77
CA LEU A 32 -6.86 36.12 15.75
C LEU A 32 -6.46 35.49 14.41
N GLY A 33 -6.75 36.15 13.30
CA GLY A 33 -6.37 35.70 11.95
C GLY A 33 -4.86 35.61 11.78
N ILE A 34 -4.12 36.63 12.22
CA ILE A 34 -2.65 36.65 12.16
C ILE A 34 -2.06 35.55 13.06
N ALA A 35 -2.59 35.37 14.27
CA ALA A 35 -2.13 34.31 15.17
C ALA A 35 -2.38 32.90 14.59
N ALA A 36 -3.55 32.68 13.97
CA ALA A 36 -3.87 31.42 13.31
C ALA A 36 -2.99 31.15 12.08
N ALA A 37 -2.72 32.18 11.26
CA ALA A 37 -1.83 32.07 10.11
C ALA A 37 -0.38 31.76 10.55
N GLY A 38 0.13 32.50 11.55
CA GLY A 38 1.46 32.26 12.12
C GLY A 38 1.58 30.86 12.73
N GLY A 39 0.57 30.43 13.50
CA GLY A 39 0.51 29.08 14.06
C GLY A 39 0.47 27.99 12.97
N GLY A 40 -0.27 28.22 11.89
CA GLY A 40 -0.33 27.32 10.73
C GLY A 40 1.00 27.20 9.99
N VAL A 41 1.73 28.32 9.80
CA VAL A 41 3.06 28.32 9.19
C VAL A 41 4.07 27.55 10.07
N VAL A 42 4.11 27.83 11.38
CA VAL A 42 5.01 27.13 12.31
C VAL A 42 4.68 25.63 12.37
N TRP A 43 3.40 25.27 12.41
CA TRP A 43 2.95 23.88 12.41
C TRP A 43 3.28 23.16 11.09
N GLY A 44 3.15 23.86 9.96
CA GLY A 44 3.53 23.34 8.64
C GLY A 44 5.03 23.06 8.54
N ILE A 45 5.87 24.01 8.97
CA ILE A 45 7.33 23.86 8.97
C ILE A 45 7.74 22.70 9.87
N THR A 46 7.24 22.64 11.11
CA THR A 46 7.58 21.56 12.05
C THR A 46 7.16 20.18 11.55
N ARG A 47 6.06 20.06 10.81
CA ARG A 47 5.70 18.80 10.12
C ARG A 47 6.59 18.46 8.93
N ALA A 48 7.15 19.45 8.25
CA ALA A 48 8.02 19.22 7.10
C ALA A 48 9.42 18.74 7.52
N VAL A 49 10.02 19.33 8.56
CA VAL A 49 11.34 18.88 9.06
C VAL A 49 11.32 17.51 9.73
N ASN A 50 10.21 17.09 10.33
CA ASN A 50 10.09 15.75 10.95
C ASN A 50 9.84 14.60 9.95
N ARG A 51 9.90 14.86 8.63
CA ARG A 51 9.68 13.83 7.58
C ARG A 51 10.96 13.32 6.94
N SER A 52 12.14 13.77 7.35
CA SER A 52 13.38 13.15 6.88
C SER A 52 13.49 11.75 7.46
N VAL A 53 13.55 10.76 6.57
CA VAL A 53 13.87 9.37 6.92
C VAL A 53 15.27 9.40 7.56
N PRO A 54 15.44 8.89 8.79
CA PRO A 54 16.76 8.83 9.39
C PRO A 54 17.63 7.87 8.55
N THR A 55 18.56 8.44 7.79
CA THR A 55 19.56 7.66 7.06
C THR A 55 20.49 7.03 8.09
N ILE A 56 20.33 5.73 8.31
CA ILE A 56 21.26 4.96 9.12
C ILE A 56 22.50 4.73 8.26
N GLU A 57 23.53 5.52 8.51
CA GLU A 57 24.84 5.34 7.88
C GLU A 57 25.49 4.07 8.44
N ALA A 58 26.07 3.26 7.55
CA ALA A 58 26.79 2.08 7.98
C ALA A 58 28.05 2.50 8.75
N ASP A 59 28.28 1.86 9.90
CA ASP A 59 29.51 2.04 10.64
C ASP A 59 30.70 1.62 9.75
N SER A 60 31.60 2.56 9.46
CA SER A 60 32.74 2.36 8.56
C SER A 60 33.90 1.60 9.21
N ARG A 61 33.75 1.18 10.47
CA ARG A 61 34.75 0.35 11.14
C ARG A 61 34.94 -1.00 10.43
N PRO A 62 36.19 -1.48 10.30
CA PRO A 62 36.45 -2.79 9.71
C PRO A 62 35.71 -3.89 10.48
N ILE A 63 34.68 -4.47 9.88
CA ILE A 63 33.88 -5.56 10.47
C ILE A 63 34.72 -6.82 10.72
N ARG A 64 35.84 -6.97 9.99
CA ARG A 64 36.80 -8.05 10.17
C ARG A 64 38.19 -7.46 10.22
N VAL A 65 38.80 -7.51 11.39
CA VAL A 65 40.23 -7.28 11.57
C VAL A 65 40.88 -8.65 11.70
N LYS A 66 41.91 -8.92 10.89
CA LYS A 66 42.66 -10.16 11.01
C LYS A 66 43.42 -10.11 12.34
N PRO A 67 43.34 -11.14 13.18
CA PRO A 67 44.13 -11.19 14.41
C PRO A 67 45.61 -10.98 14.12
N GLU A 68 46.26 -10.19 14.96
CA GLU A 68 47.68 -9.80 14.88
C GLU A 68 48.58 -11.02 14.97
N ASP A 69 48.14 -12.05 15.69
CA ASP A 69 48.69 -13.38 15.64
C ASP A 69 47.59 -14.35 15.17
N PRO A 70 47.66 -14.89 13.93
CA PRO A 70 46.75 -15.94 13.47
C PRO A 70 47.03 -17.29 14.15
N GLY A 71 47.57 -17.26 15.37
CA GLY A 71 48.06 -18.36 16.17
C GLY A 71 47.01 -19.45 16.33
N GLY A 72 47.07 -20.44 15.46
CA GLY A 72 46.50 -21.75 15.72
C GLY A 72 47.30 -22.42 16.84
N LEU A 73 46.61 -23.27 17.62
CA LEU A 73 47.25 -24.16 18.59
C LEU A 73 48.40 -24.92 17.91
N ARG A 74 49.65 -24.64 18.31
CA ARG A 74 50.82 -25.41 17.89
C ARG A 74 50.79 -26.74 18.62
N VAL A 75 50.09 -27.72 18.04
CA VAL A 75 50.11 -29.10 18.53
C VAL A 75 51.53 -29.63 18.31
N ALA A 76 52.16 -30.10 19.39
CA ALA A 76 53.48 -30.73 19.32
C ALA A 76 53.44 -31.99 18.44
N ASN A 77 54.57 -32.35 17.83
CA ASN A 77 54.74 -33.58 17.04
C ASN A 77 53.89 -33.68 15.75
N GLN A 78 53.39 -32.56 15.22
CA GLN A 78 52.68 -32.54 13.93
C GLN A 78 53.54 -33.00 12.73
N ASP A 79 54.86 -32.94 12.86
CA ASP A 79 55.84 -33.36 11.85
C ASP A 79 56.26 -34.83 12.01
N GLU A 80 55.63 -35.59 12.93
CA GLU A 80 55.85 -37.02 13.02
C GLU A 80 55.25 -37.74 11.81
N ARG A 81 56.03 -38.68 11.26
CA ARG A 81 55.70 -39.45 10.04
C ARG A 81 54.36 -40.19 10.11
N ILE A 82 53.83 -40.40 11.32
CA ILE A 82 52.53 -41.01 11.59
C ILE A 82 51.39 -40.13 11.03
N PHE A 83 51.50 -38.79 11.14
CA PHE A 83 50.47 -37.86 10.67
C PHE A 83 50.63 -37.46 9.20
N ASP A 84 51.82 -37.67 8.66
CA ASP A 84 52.20 -37.34 7.29
C ASP A 84 51.44 -38.19 6.25
N SER A 85 51.07 -39.41 6.63
CA SER A 85 50.27 -40.33 5.81
C SER A 85 48.82 -39.89 5.67
N ALA A 86 48.26 -39.27 6.72
CA ALA A 86 46.90 -38.72 6.71
C ALA A 86 46.81 -37.39 5.95
N ARG A 87 47.86 -36.54 6.00
CA ARG A 87 47.94 -35.31 5.18
C ARG A 87 48.20 -35.60 3.70
N ARG A 88 48.96 -36.65 3.39
CA ARG A 88 49.19 -37.12 2.01
C ARG A 88 48.09 -38.03 1.46
N GLY A 89 46.92 -38.09 2.12
CA GLY A 89 45.71 -38.66 1.51
C GLY A 89 45.56 -38.11 0.08
N PRO A 90 45.14 -38.93 -0.90
CA PRO A 90 45.58 -38.90 -2.30
C PRO A 90 45.39 -37.55 -2.99
N ALA A 91 46.29 -36.61 -2.71
CA ALA A 91 46.38 -35.30 -3.32
C ALA A 91 47.32 -35.38 -4.54
N ALA A 92 47.03 -36.31 -5.46
CA ALA A 92 47.74 -36.40 -6.74
C ALA A 92 46.98 -37.19 -7.82
N ALA A 93 45.70 -37.52 -7.59
CA ALA A 93 44.81 -37.87 -8.68
C ALA A 93 43.65 -36.87 -8.65
N ALA A 94 43.95 -35.64 -9.06
CA ALA A 94 42.92 -34.74 -9.61
C ALA A 94 42.43 -35.34 -10.94
N GLY A 95 41.84 -36.54 -10.87
CA GLY A 95 40.88 -36.97 -11.86
C GLY A 95 39.79 -35.91 -11.80
N GLN A 96 39.72 -35.11 -12.86
CA GLN A 96 38.75 -34.02 -13.02
C GLN A 96 37.44 -34.48 -12.39
N ALA A 97 37.03 -33.82 -11.29
CA ALA A 97 35.78 -34.13 -10.63
C ALA A 97 34.70 -33.91 -11.70
N ARG A 98 34.28 -35.01 -12.33
CA ARG A 98 33.31 -34.96 -13.41
C ARG A 98 32.02 -34.58 -12.72
N LEU A 99 31.65 -33.31 -12.85
CA LEU A 99 30.39 -32.81 -12.36
C LEU A 99 29.33 -33.79 -12.82
N THR A 100 28.58 -34.33 -11.86
CA THR A 100 27.41 -35.15 -12.16
C THR A 100 26.53 -34.37 -13.14
N PRO A 101 25.86 -35.05 -14.09
CA PRO A 101 24.97 -34.37 -15.01
C PRO A 101 24.04 -33.43 -14.22
N GLU A 102 23.89 -32.19 -14.71
CA GLU A 102 23.03 -31.18 -14.09
C GLU A 102 21.63 -31.79 -13.89
N SER A 103 21.01 -31.50 -12.73
CA SER A 103 19.65 -31.97 -12.46
C SER A 103 18.70 -31.54 -13.56
N GLU A 104 17.88 -32.48 -14.04
CA GLU A 104 16.95 -32.26 -15.13
C GLU A 104 15.97 -31.13 -14.77
N ARG A 105 16.08 -30.01 -15.48
CA ARG A 105 15.18 -28.86 -15.27
C ARG A 105 13.95 -29.02 -16.15
N PRO A 106 12.75 -28.76 -15.60
CA PRO A 106 11.52 -28.88 -16.39
C PRO A 106 11.51 -27.90 -17.56
N ASP A 107 11.16 -28.39 -18.76
CA ASP A 107 11.02 -27.55 -19.95
C ASP A 107 9.74 -26.70 -19.85
N LEU A 108 9.92 -25.48 -19.35
CA LEU A 108 8.84 -24.50 -19.20
C LEU A 108 8.27 -24.05 -20.56
N ALA A 109 9.00 -24.18 -21.66
CA ALA A 109 8.48 -23.84 -22.98
C ALA A 109 7.49 -24.91 -23.47
N ALA A 110 7.86 -26.19 -23.35
CA ALA A 110 6.96 -27.31 -23.65
C ALA A 110 5.68 -27.26 -22.81
N LEU A 111 5.78 -26.97 -21.51
CA LEU A 111 4.62 -26.85 -20.62
C LEU A 111 3.66 -25.72 -21.04
N ARG A 112 4.20 -24.55 -21.43
CA ARG A 112 3.37 -23.44 -21.93
C ARG A 112 2.67 -23.78 -23.24
N GLN A 113 3.35 -24.48 -24.15
CA GLN A 113 2.77 -24.92 -25.41
C GLN A 113 1.64 -25.95 -25.18
N ALA A 114 1.83 -26.88 -24.25
CA ALA A 114 0.80 -27.84 -23.88
C ALA A 114 -0.45 -27.14 -23.30
N ALA A 115 -0.25 -26.16 -22.41
CA ALA A 115 -1.35 -25.36 -21.85
C ALA A 115 -2.11 -24.58 -22.93
N ALA A 116 -1.40 -23.99 -23.90
CA ALA A 116 -2.03 -23.26 -25.01
C ALA A 116 -2.87 -24.18 -25.91
N ARG A 117 -2.37 -25.39 -26.23
CA ARG A 117 -3.13 -26.39 -27.00
C ARG A 117 -4.40 -26.83 -26.26
N ALA A 118 -4.31 -27.04 -24.94
CA ALA A 118 -5.48 -27.39 -24.13
C ALA A 118 -6.54 -26.29 -24.13
N GLN A 119 -6.13 -25.02 -24.04
CA GLN A 119 -7.04 -23.87 -24.13
C GLN A 119 -7.71 -23.76 -25.50
N GLN A 120 -6.96 -24.03 -26.58
CA GLN A 120 -7.50 -24.04 -27.94
C GLN A 120 -8.51 -25.17 -28.15
N ALA A 121 -8.23 -26.37 -27.64
CA ALA A 121 -9.17 -27.49 -27.71
C ALA A 121 -10.46 -27.21 -26.92
N ALA A 122 -10.35 -26.63 -25.72
CA ALA A 122 -11.52 -26.24 -24.92
C ALA A 122 -12.38 -25.16 -25.61
N ALA A 123 -11.74 -24.20 -26.29
CA ALA A 123 -12.45 -23.18 -27.06
C ALA A 123 -13.16 -23.76 -28.30
N ALA A 124 -12.55 -24.72 -28.98
CA ALA A 124 -13.15 -25.41 -30.12
C ALA A 124 -14.38 -26.24 -29.70
N GLU A 125 -14.32 -26.94 -28.56
CA GLU A 125 -15.45 -27.69 -28.01
C GLU A 125 -16.60 -26.77 -27.60
N ALA A 126 -16.30 -25.60 -27.01
CA ALA A 126 -17.31 -24.60 -26.68
C ALA A 126 -18.01 -24.04 -27.93
N ALA A 127 -17.30 -23.90 -29.04
CA ALA A 127 -17.83 -23.42 -30.32
C ALA A 127 -18.64 -24.49 -31.09
N ALA A 128 -18.38 -25.78 -30.84
CA ALA A 128 -19.09 -26.89 -31.50
C ALA A 128 -20.45 -27.23 -30.85
N ARG A 129 -20.82 -26.58 -29.74
CA ARG A 129 -22.13 -26.75 -29.10
C ARG A 129 -23.22 -26.07 -29.94
N PRO A 130 -24.26 -26.79 -30.41
CA PRO A 130 -25.34 -26.16 -31.15
C PRO A 130 -26.14 -25.23 -30.22
N VAL A 131 -26.19 -23.95 -30.56
CA VAL A 131 -27.10 -22.99 -29.93
C VAL A 131 -28.51 -23.28 -30.46
N LEU A 132 -29.41 -23.72 -29.58
CA LEU A 132 -30.82 -23.88 -29.91
C LEU A 132 -31.45 -22.47 -30.06
N VAL A 133 -31.60 -22.00 -31.29
CA VAL A 133 -32.23 -20.69 -31.60
C VAL A 133 -33.74 -20.88 -31.73
N ASN A 134 -34.53 -20.22 -30.87
CA ASN A 134 -35.98 -20.12 -31.00
C ASN A 134 -36.34 -18.83 -31.75
N PRO A 135 -36.95 -18.87 -32.95
CA PRO A 135 -37.26 -17.68 -33.72
C PRO A 135 -38.72 -17.27 -33.57
N SER A 136 -38.99 -16.29 -32.70
CA SER A 136 -40.21 -15.46 -32.80
C SER A 136 -40.09 -14.21 -31.95
N ILE A 137 -39.91 -13.05 -32.60
CA ILE A 137 -40.94 -12.00 -32.77
C ILE A 137 -40.28 -10.81 -33.48
N ALA A 138 -41.00 -10.30 -34.47
CA ALA A 138 -40.63 -9.26 -35.42
C ALA A 138 -40.73 -7.82 -34.87
N THR A 139 -40.03 -6.92 -35.57
CA THR A 139 -39.93 -5.45 -35.42
C THR A 139 -41.12 -4.69 -36.08
N PRO A 140 -41.23 -3.34 -36.08
CA PRO A 140 -42.22 -2.53 -35.34
C PRO A 140 -43.12 -1.63 -36.24
N PRO A 141 -43.94 -0.71 -35.67
CA PRO A 141 -43.79 0.72 -36.00
C PRO A 141 -43.92 1.68 -34.79
N PRO A 142 -43.62 3.00 -34.95
CA PRO A 142 -43.06 3.85 -33.90
C PRO A 142 -43.98 4.94 -33.33
N ALA A 143 -43.41 5.68 -32.36
CA ALA A 143 -43.74 7.02 -31.85
C ALA A 143 -44.65 7.10 -30.61
N GLY A 144 -44.00 7.40 -29.47
CA GLY A 144 -44.62 7.80 -28.20
C GLY A 144 -43.73 7.50 -26.99
N ALA A 145 -42.74 8.37 -26.75
CA ALA A 145 -41.69 8.34 -25.72
C ALA A 145 -42.17 7.95 -24.29
N SER A 146 -41.59 6.94 -23.64
CA SER A 146 -40.36 6.93 -22.76
C SER A 146 -40.69 7.25 -21.29
N ALA A 147 -40.32 6.51 -20.24
CA ALA A 147 -39.63 5.22 -20.06
C ALA A 147 -39.85 4.69 -18.62
N ALA A 148 -39.63 3.38 -18.43
CA ALA A 148 -39.68 2.60 -17.19
C ALA A 148 -38.23 2.32 -16.65
N PRO A 149 -37.90 1.19 -15.98
CA PRO A 149 -37.57 1.11 -14.55
C PRO A 149 -36.15 0.54 -14.21
N LEU A 150 -35.90 0.40 -12.89
CA LEU A 150 -34.95 -0.43 -12.13
C LEU A 150 -33.73 -1.13 -12.81
N ALA A 151 -32.57 -0.90 -12.17
CA ALA A 151 -31.49 -1.84 -11.86
C ALA A 151 -30.71 -2.54 -12.99
N ALA A 152 -29.46 -2.11 -13.22
CA ALA A 152 -28.36 -2.98 -13.66
C ALA A 152 -26.98 -2.32 -13.44
N GLN A 153 -26.04 -3.08 -12.89
CA GLN A 153 -24.62 -2.74 -12.77
C GLN A 153 -23.91 -2.95 -14.11
N PRO A 154 -22.94 -2.10 -14.50
CA PRO A 154 -22.12 -2.30 -15.68
C PRO A 154 -20.72 -2.87 -15.36
N ALA A 155 -20.28 -3.84 -16.16
CA ALA A 155 -18.88 -4.23 -16.31
C ALA A 155 -18.51 -4.21 -17.80
N PRO A 156 -17.43 -3.50 -18.21
CA PRO A 156 -17.06 -3.31 -19.61
C PRO A 156 -16.04 -4.36 -20.12
N ALA A 157 -16.16 -4.67 -21.41
CA ALA A 157 -15.21 -5.45 -22.20
C ALA A 157 -14.09 -4.57 -22.77
N PRO A 158 -12.86 -5.09 -22.96
CA PRO A 158 -11.87 -4.52 -23.87
C PRO A 158 -11.87 -5.23 -25.23
N ALA A 159 -11.84 -4.42 -26.30
CA ALA A 159 -11.69 -4.81 -27.69
C ALA A 159 -10.23 -5.09 -28.08
N GLN A 160 -10.05 -6.01 -29.01
CA GLN A 160 -8.80 -6.36 -29.68
C GLN A 160 -8.43 -5.33 -30.76
N PRO A 161 -7.13 -5.13 -31.05
CA PRO A 161 -6.69 -4.59 -32.33
C PRO A 161 -6.07 -5.66 -33.26
N ALA A 162 -6.31 -5.43 -34.54
CA ALA A 162 -6.00 -6.24 -35.70
C ALA A 162 -4.49 -6.45 -35.98
N ALA A 163 -4.23 -7.54 -36.69
CA ALA A 163 -2.95 -7.88 -37.29
C ALA A 163 -2.68 -7.06 -38.57
N THR A 164 -1.40 -6.73 -38.79
CA THR A 164 -0.85 -6.49 -40.13
C THR A 164 0.49 -7.20 -40.22
N GLN A 165 0.56 -8.20 -41.09
CA GLN A 165 1.78 -8.89 -41.49
C GLN A 165 2.44 -8.15 -42.65
N GLY A 166 3.76 -8.08 -42.66
CA GLY A 166 4.57 -7.64 -43.80
C GLY A 166 5.98 -8.18 -43.64
N ALA A 167 6.28 -9.22 -44.41
CA ALA A 167 7.55 -9.95 -44.42
C ALA A 167 8.65 -9.18 -45.16
N ALA A 168 9.90 -9.29 -44.69
CA ALA A 168 11.11 -9.41 -45.51
C ALA A 168 12.36 -9.71 -44.66
N SER A 169 13.11 -10.71 -45.09
CA SER A 169 14.56 -10.95 -44.85
C SER A 169 15.11 -11.39 -46.23
N PRO A 170 16.43 -11.45 -46.52
CA PRO A 170 17.60 -11.49 -45.61
C PRO A 170 18.89 -10.75 -46.11
N GLN A 171 20.01 -10.92 -45.38
CA GLN A 171 21.44 -10.73 -45.76
C GLN A 171 21.93 -9.29 -46.03
N GLY A 172 23.10 -8.82 -45.61
CA GLY A 172 24.27 -9.32 -44.89
C GLY A 172 25.43 -8.35 -45.15
N ALA A 173 26.24 -7.98 -44.15
CA ALA A 173 27.64 -7.52 -44.30
C ALA A 173 28.19 -7.07 -42.94
N GLN A 174 29.34 -7.62 -42.58
CA GLN A 174 30.22 -7.22 -41.48
C GLN A 174 30.75 -5.80 -41.68
N GLN A 175 30.92 -5.02 -40.61
CA GLN A 175 32.19 -4.33 -40.36
C GLN A 175 32.28 -3.77 -38.93
N GLN A 176 33.37 -4.17 -38.25
CA GLN A 176 33.90 -3.52 -37.06
C GLN A 176 34.34 -2.09 -37.38
N ALA A 177 34.01 -1.14 -36.51
CA ALA A 177 34.84 0.04 -36.29
C ALA A 177 34.60 0.58 -34.88
N ALA A 178 35.71 0.90 -34.23
CA ALA A 178 35.79 1.46 -32.89
C ALA A 178 35.37 2.93 -32.84
N ALA A 179 35.11 3.37 -31.59
CA ALA A 179 35.34 4.71 -31.06
C ALA A 179 34.26 5.81 -31.24
N ALA A 180 34.11 6.53 -30.12
CA ALA A 180 33.55 7.86 -29.92
C ALA A 180 32.01 8.02 -29.92
N ALA A 181 31.46 7.96 -28.71
CA ALA A 181 30.17 8.55 -28.37
C ALA A 181 30.22 10.09 -28.47
N PRO A 182 29.24 10.74 -29.13
CA PRO A 182 28.90 12.13 -28.84
C PRO A 182 27.82 12.15 -27.75
N GLN A 183 28.11 12.76 -26.61
CA GLN A 183 27.10 13.12 -25.60
C GLN A 183 26.13 14.16 -26.18
N PRO A 184 24.80 13.97 -26.07
CA PRO A 184 23.85 15.07 -26.16
C PRO A 184 23.71 15.76 -24.80
N ALA A 185 23.79 17.09 -24.84
CA ALA A 185 23.66 18.01 -23.71
C ALA A 185 22.25 17.95 -23.03
N PRO A 186 22.12 18.49 -21.81
CA PRO A 186 20.92 18.35 -20.96
C PRO A 186 19.71 19.11 -21.54
N GLN A 187 18.59 18.41 -21.68
CA GLN A 187 17.29 19.05 -21.96
C GLN A 187 16.62 19.49 -20.65
N ALA A 188 16.16 20.74 -20.64
CA ALA A 188 15.46 21.39 -19.55
C ALA A 188 14.16 20.63 -19.15
N PRO A 189 13.75 20.69 -17.87
CA PRO A 189 12.57 19.98 -17.40
C PRO A 189 11.28 20.59 -17.94
N VAL A 190 10.47 19.73 -18.58
CA VAL A 190 9.06 20.00 -18.92
C VAL A 190 8.23 20.18 -17.63
N PRO A 191 7.24 21.09 -17.60
CA PRO A 191 6.42 21.33 -16.42
C PRO A 191 5.52 20.11 -16.14
N SER A 192 5.65 19.56 -14.93
CA SER A 192 4.80 18.50 -14.41
C SER A 192 3.39 19.04 -14.16
N ILE A 193 2.40 18.47 -14.86
CA ILE A 193 0.98 18.69 -14.59
C ILE A 193 0.66 18.08 -13.23
N ALA A 194 0.21 18.93 -12.30
CA ALA A 194 -0.19 18.52 -10.96
C ALA A 194 -1.42 17.58 -11.01
N PRO A 195 -1.45 16.50 -10.21
CA PRO A 195 -2.65 15.70 -10.03
C PRO A 195 -3.77 16.51 -9.33
N PRO A 196 -5.06 16.21 -9.59
CA PRO A 196 -6.16 16.97 -9.03
C PRO A 196 -6.19 16.89 -7.49
N PRO A 197 -6.61 17.96 -6.80
CA PRO A 197 -6.67 17.99 -5.34
C PRO A 197 -7.74 17.03 -4.82
N MET A 198 -7.34 16.05 -4.00
CA MET A 198 -8.28 15.30 -3.17
C MET A 198 -8.93 16.25 -2.15
N PRO A 199 -10.23 16.11 -1.84
CA PRO A 199 -10.92 16.93 -0.86
C PRO A 199 -10.32 16.74 0.54
N ALA A 200 -9.75 17.83 1.06
CA ALA A 200 -9.31 17.97 2.43
C ALA A 200 -10.52 18.07 3.36
N ASN A 201 -11.14 16.93 3.68
CA ASN A 201 -12.12 16.82 4.77
C ASN A 201 -12.19 15.37 5.33
N ALA A 202 -11.02 14.77 5.54
CA ALA A 202 -10.91 13.64 6.47
C ALA A 202 -10.49 14.20 7.84
N PRO A 203 -11.27 14.02 8.92
CA PRO A 203 -10.86 14.47 10.24
C PRO A 203 -9.55 13.78 10.61
N ALA A 204 -8.53 14.57 10.91
CA ALA A 204 -7.26 14.07 11.43
C ALA A 204 -7.54 13.32 12.74
N ALA A 205 -7.41 12.00 12.70
CA ALA A 205 -7.49 11.15 13.87
C ALA A 205 -6.50 11.68 14.93
N VAL A 206 -7.04 12.16 16.05
CA VAL A 206 -6.28 12.50 17.25
C VAL A 206 -5.62 11.21 17.72
N GLN A 207 -4.33 11.04 17.45
CA GLN A 207 -3.55 9.93 17.97
C GLN A 207 -3.46 10.12 19.50
N PRO A 208 -3.97 9.19 20.32
CA PRO A 208 -3.81 9.29 21.77
C PRO A 208 -2.31 9.31 22.09
N ARG A 209 -1.83 10.38 22.73
CA ARG A 209 -0.51 10.41 23.35
C ARG A 209 -0.54 9.47 24.55
N GLY A 210 -0.13 8.21 24.35
CA GLY A 210 -0.05 7.25 25.45
C GLY A 210 -0.39 5.83 25.01
N GLY A 211 0.49 5.24 24.21
CA GLY A 211 0.44 3.80 24.03
C GLY A 211 1.50 3.33 23.06
N ARG A 212 2.53 2.68 23.60
CA ARG A 212 3.63 2.07 22.83
C ARG A 212 3.13 0.82 22.09
N PHE A 213 2.08 0.22 22.62
CA PHE A 213 1.57 -1.06 22.18
C PHE A 213 0.60 -0.88 21.02
N VAL A 214 0.79 -1.72 20.00
CA VAL A 214 -0.04 -1.78 18.80
C VAL A 214 -0.57 -3.18 18.66
N VAL A 215 -1.82 -3.29 18.24
CA VAL A 215 -2.46 -4.58 17.98
C VAL A 215 -2.86 -4.63 16.51
N GLN A 216 -2.49 -5.71 15.82
CA GLN A 216 -2.89 -6.00 14.46
C GLN A 216 -4.09 -6.96 14.47
N LEU A 217 -5.18 -6.53 13.85
CA LEU A 217 -6.45 -7.26 13.82
C LEU A 217 -6.67 -8.00 12.49
N GLY A 218 -5.91 -7.67 11.44
CA GLY A 218 -6.02 -8.36 10.16
C GLY A 218 -5.17 -7.76 9.06
N ALA A 219 -5.20 -8.42 7.91
CA ALA A 219 -4.65 -7.92 6.66
C ALA A 219 -5.58 -8.33 5.51
N VAL A 220 -5.95 -7.39 4.66
CA VAL A 220 -6.90 -7.58 3.55
C VAL A 220 -6.31 -7.08 2.22
N THR A 221 -6.97 -7.35 1.11
CA THR A 221 -6.46 -7.10 -0.25
C THR A 221 -6.93 -5.78 -0.88
N SER A 222 -7.66 -4.93 -0.16
CA SER A 222 -8.00 -3.58 -0.61
C SER A 222 -8.17 -2.62 0.58
N GLU A 223 -8.13 -1.32 0.33
CA GLU A 223 -8.32 -0.31 1.36
C GLU A 223 -9.78 -0.25 1.85
N GLU A 224 -10.72 -0.38 0.92
CA GLU A 224 -12.17 -0.36 1.19
C GLU A 224 -12.55 -1.59 2.01
N ALA A 225 -11.97 -2.75 1.68
CA ALA A 225 -12.12 -3.96 2.49
C ALA A 225 -11.56 -3.77 3.90
N ALA A 226 -10.49 -2.97 4.07
CA ALA A 226 -9.89 -2.72 5.37
C ALA A 226 -10.79 -1.84 6.25
N GLN A 227 -11.41 -0.83 5.64
CA GLN A 227 -12.40 0.03 6.31
C GLN A 227 -13.66 -0.77 6.69
N GLY A 228 -14.19 -1.57 5.75
CA GLY A 228 -15.35 -2.43 6.00
C GLY A 228 -15.11 -3.47 7.11
N GLU A 229 -13.96 -4.14 7.10
CA GLU A 229 -13.59 -5.07 8.17
C GLU A 229 -13.41 -4.35 9.51
N TRP A 230 -12.87 -3.14 9.53
CA TRP A 230 -12.76 -2.36 10.77
C TRP A 230 -14.13 -2.05 11.39
N LEU A 231 -15.11 -1.62 10.59
CA LEU A 231 -16.49 -1.38 11.04
C LEU A 231 -17.12 -2.66 11.61
N ARG A 232 -16.91 -3.80 10.92
CA ARG A 232 -17.38 -5.11 11.38
C ARG A 232 -16.73 -5.51 12.71
N LEU A 233 -15.42 -5.28 12.85
CA LEU A 233 -14.67 -5.56 14.07
C LEU A 233 -15.12 -4.68 15.24
N GLN A 234 -15.39 -3.39 15.01
CA GLN A 234 -15.94 -2.49 16.03
C GLN A 234 -17.30 -2.95 16.56
N GLY A 235 -18.19 -3.41 15.68
CA GLY A 235 -19.51 -3.91 16.10
C GLY A 235 -19.43 -5.20 16.94
N ARG A 236 -18.41 -6.04 16.68
CA ARG A 236 -18.21 -7.29 17.43
C ARG A 236 -17.45 -7.05 18.73
N ILE A 237 -16.43 -6.21 18.71
CA ILE A 237 -15.46 -6.01 19.81
C ILE A 237 -15.69 -4.62 20.41
N PRO A 238 -16.40 -4.52 21.55
CA PRO A 238 -16.75 -3.22 22.14
C PRO A 238 -15.51 -2.41 22.59
N GLU A 239 -14.38 -3.06 22.88
CA GLU A 239 -13.14 -2.39 23.27
C GLU A 239 -12.45 -1.65 22.11
N LEU A 240 -12.87 -1.91 20.87
CA LEU A 240 -12.46 -1.15 19.68
C LEU A 240 -13.35 0.08 19.46
N ALA A 241 -14.50 0.19 20.14
CA ALA A 241 -15.38 1.34 19.99
C ALA A 241 -14.67 2.63 20.41
N GLY A 242 -14.75 3.64 19.56
CA GLY A 242 -14.08 4.93 19.78
C GLY A 242 -12.57 4.92 19.53
N ARG A 243 -11.99 3.78 19.14
CA ARG A 243 -10.61 3.73 18.63
C ARG A 243 -10.59 4.01 17.13
N GLN A 244 -9.44 4.45 16.65
CA GLN A 244 -9.22 4.69 15.23
C GLN A 244 -8.46 3.50 14.60
N PRO A 245 -8.80 3.12 13.35
CA PRO A 245 -8.01 2.17 12.60
C PRO A 245 -6.72 2.83 12.10
N GLN A 246 -5.61 2.13 12.20
CA GLN A 246 -4.42 2.38 11.41
C GLN A 246 -4.38 1.38 10.26
N ILE A 247 -4.69 1.86 9.06
CA ILE A 247 -4.61 1.07 7.84
C ILE A 247 -3.29 1.39 7.15
N SER A 248 -2.43 0.39 6.98
CA SER A 248 -1.14 0.55 6.30
C SER A 248 -1.01 -0.44 5.15
N ARG A 249 -0.69 0.07 3.96
CA ARG A 249 -0.36 -0.75 2.79
C ARG A 249 1.02 -1.40 2.97
N VAL A 250 1.11 -2.67 2.59
CA VAL A 250 2.32 -3.49 2.59
C VAL A 250 2.46 -4.09 1.20
N ASP A 251 3.46 -3.64 0.46
CA ASP A 251 3.80 -4.21 -0.84
C ASP A 251 4.56 -5.54 -0.66
N ARG A 252 4.31 -6.50 -1.55
CA ARG A 252 4.84 -7.86 -1.46
C ARG A 252 5.53 -8.31 -2.75
N GLY A 253 6.30 -7.42 -3.38
CA GLY A 253 7.01 -7.72 -4.61
C GLY A 253 6.07 -8.19 -5.72
N ASP A 254 6.18 -9.46 -6.10
CA ASP A 254 5.38 -10.08 -7.16
C ASP A 254 3.94 -10.44 -6.73
N LEU A 255 3.63 -10.38 -5.43
CA LEU A 255 2.29 -10.63 -4.89
C LEU A 255 1.49 -9.33 -4.75
N PRO A 256 0.15 -9.38 -4.83
CA PRO A 256 -0.69 -8.21 -4.64
C PRO A 256 -0.47 -7.60 -3.23
N PRO A 257 -0.52 -6.26 -3.12
CA PRO A 257 -0.32 -5.57 -1.86
C PRO A 257 -1.41 -5.95 -0.84
N LEU A 258 -1.07 -5.85 0.44
CA LEU A 258 -2.00 -6.06 1.55
C LEU A 258 -2.16 -4.79 2.36
N TRP A 259 -3.37 -4.55 2.84
CA TRP A 259 -3.71 -3.49 3.77
C TRP A 259 -3.86 -4.08 5.16
N ARG A 260 -2.96 -3.73 6.07
CA ARG A 260 -2.99 -4.17 7.47
C ARG A 260 -3.89 -3.27 8.29
N ILE A 261 -4.75 -3.87 9.10
CA ILE A 261 -5.64 -3.18 10.03
C ILE A 261 -5.02 -3.28 11.43
N ARG A 262 -4.71 -2.11 12.01
CA ARG A 262 -4.09 -2.00 13.34
C ARG A 262 -4.88 -1.05 14.23
N THR A 263 -4.71 -1.18 15.53
CA THR A 263 -5.16 -0.19 16.52
C THR A 263 -4.00 0.13 17.47
N SER A 264 -3.80 1.42 17.73
CA SER A 264 -2.72 1.96 18.57
C SER A 264 -3.30 2.70 19.78
N GLY A 265 -2.44 3.15 20.68
CA GLY A 265 -2.87 3.85 21.90
C GLY A 265 -3.28 2.88 23.03
N LEU A 266 -2.60 1.74 23.12
CA LEU A 266 -2.71 0.82 24.25
C LEU A 266 -1.62 1.15 25.28
N PRO A 267 -1.96 1.38 26.56
CA PRO A 267 -1.03 1.92 27.55
C PRO A 267 0.07 0.92 27.94
N ASP A 268 -0.26 -0.37 28.00
CA ASP A 268 0.63 -1.43 28.45
C ASP A 268 0.39 -2.75 27.69
N ALA A 269 1.30 -3.72 27.88
CA ALA A 269 1.21 -5.04 27.25
C ALA A 269 -0.05 -5.80 27.66
N LYS A 270 -0.48 -5.68 28.93
CA LYS A 270 -1.63 -6.39 29.47
C LYS A 270 -2.93 -5.92 28.83
N ALA A 271 -3.05 -4.63 28.54
CA ALA A 271 -4.16 -4.04 27.81
C ALA A 271 -4.21 -4.55 26.36
N ALA A 272 -3.05 -4.70 25.70
CA ALA A 272 -2.95 -5.25 24.35
C ALA A 272 -3.33 -6.74 24.31
N GLU A 273 -2.89 -7.51 25.30
CA GLU A 273 -3.24 -8.92 25.46
C GLU A 273 -4.73 -9.10 25.77
N ALA A 274 -5.30 -8.29 26.66
CA ALA A 274 -6.73 -8.33 26.99
C ALA A 274 -7.60 -8.03 25.76
N LEU A 275 -7.25 -6.99 25.00
CA LEU A 275 -7.92 -6.66 23.73
C LEU A 275 -7.83 -7.84 22.75
N CYS A 276 -6.64 -8.46 22.63
CA CYS A 276 -6.48 -9.61 21.75
C CYS A 276 -7.22 -10.87 22.24
N ALA A 277 -7.30 -11.10 23.55
CA ALA A 277 -8.06 -12.22 24.11
C ALA A 277 -9.55 -12.05 23.82
N SER A 278 -10.09 -10.86 24.03
CA SER A 278 -11.47 -10.51 23.70
C SER A 278 -11.73 -10.64 22.20
N ALA A 279 -10.87 -10.10 21.33
CA ALA A 279 -10.99 -10.23 19.88
C ALA A 279 -11.02 -11.72 19.44
N LYS A 280 -10.09 -12.54 19.98
CA LYS A 280 -10.03 -13.99 19.69
C LYS A 280 -11.25 -14.73 20.20
N SER A 281 -11.77 -14.40 21.39
CA SER A 281 -12.99 -15.01 21.93
C SER A 281 -14.21 -14.77 21.03
N LYS A 282 -14.19 -13.67 20.29
CA LYS A 282 -15.21 -13.32 19.28
C LYS A 282 -14.84 -13.80 17.88
N GLY A 283 -13.84 -14.66 17.73
CA GLY A 283 -13.40 -15.20 16.44
C GLY A 283 -12.85 -14.15 15.48
N ALA A 284 -12.23 -13.09 16.00
CA ALA A 284 -11.47 -12.13 15.21
C ALA A 284 -9.97 -12.44 15.29
N PRO A 285 -9.20 -12.26 14.19
CA PRO A 285 -7.76 -12.37 14.24
C PRO A 285 -7.17 -11.25 15.10
N CYS A 286 -6.17 -11.58 15.92
CA CYS A 286 -5.48 -10.57 16.72
C CYS A 286 -4.06 -10.98 17.07
N ALA A 287 -3.11 -10.07 16.82
CA ALA A 287 -1.71 -10.21 17.18
C ALA A 287 -1.19 -8.92 17.80
N VAL A 288 -0.50 -9.03 18.94
CA VAL A 288 0.16 -7.90 19.60
C VAL A 288 1.50 -7.64 18.88
N ILE A 289 1.74 -6.40 18.48
CA ILE A 289 2.96 -5.95 17.78
C ILE A 289 3.60 -4.85 18.62
N GLY A 290 4.57 -5.26 19.44
CA GLY A 290 5.54 -4.38 20.11
C GLY A 290 5.03 -3.58 21.31
N GLY A 291 6.01 -3.09 22.08
CA GLY A 291 5.96 -2.19 23.23
C GLY A 291 7.29 -1.46 23.38
#